data_AF-A0A353NKX6-F1
#
_entry.id   AF-A0A353NKX6-F1
#
_cell.length_a   1.000
_cell.length_b   1.000
_cell.length_c   1.000
_cell.angle_alpha   90.00
_cell.angle_beta   90.00
_cell.angle_gamma   90.00
#
_symmetry.space_group_name_H-M   'P 1'
#
loop_
_entity.id
_entity.type
_entity.pdbx_description
1 polymer ?
#
loop_
_entity_poly.entity_id
_entity_poly.type
_entity_poly.pdbx_seq_one_letter_code
_entity_poly.pdbx_strand_id
1 'polypeptide(L)'
;MQSPNTVSNQELKRVIADFLDMGHVENIVAMFRHEPRYYAWTGDLLRDERFSVRLGMSVLFEELRESHTDHVERAIPSLVKLLDAEEPLLRGEAVSILGIIGSDKALAYVRQQHDDPSPRVREVVELVLQEKP
;
A
#
# COMPACT_ATOMS: atom_id res chain seq x y z
N MET A 1 -36.32 2.78 13.32
CA MET A 1 -35.51 4.01 13.41
C MET A 1 -34.24 3.75 12.61
N GLN A 2 -34.14 4.29 11.40
CA GLN A 2 -32.96 4.12 10.54
C GLN A 2 -31.89 5.11 11.02
N SER A 3 -30.70 4.62 11.37
CA SER A 3 -29.56 5.47 11.68
C SER A 3 -29.15 6.25 10.42
N PRO A 4 -28.89 7.56 10.52
CA PRO A 4 -28.62 8.42 9.37
C PRO A 4 -27.22 8.13 8.80
N ASN A 5 -27.14 7.81 7.51
CA ASN A 5 -25.95 7.82 6.64
C ASN A 5 -24.60 7.44 7.29
N THR A 6 -24.41 6.16 7.64
CA THR A 6 -23.06 5.65 7.88
C THR A 6 -22.51 5.08 6.57
N VAL A 7 -21.52 5.75 5.97
CA VAL A 7 -20.83 5.24 4.78
C VAL A 7 -20.13 3.93 5.14
N SER A 8 -20.33 2.88 4.36
CA SER A 8 -19.73 1.57 4.60
C SER A 8 -18.22 1.55 4.30
N ASN A 9 -17.49 0.61 4.89
CA ASN A 9 -16.06 0.44 4.59
C ASN A 9 -15.80 0.16 3.11
N GLN A 10 -16.71 -0.54 2.43
CA GLN A 10 -16.56 -0.84 1.00
C GLN A 10 -16.73 0.42 0.14
N GLU A 11 -17.72 1.26 0.47
CA GLU A 11 -17.90 2.55 -0.20
C GLU A 11 -16.71 3.47 0.04
N LEU A 12 -16.17 3.52 1.26
CA LEU A 12 -14.98 4.34 1.55
C LEU A 12 -13.74 3.87 0.77
N LYS A 13 -13.49 2.55 0.69
CA LYS A 13 -12.40 2.01 -0.14
C LYS A 13 -12.58 2.39 -1.61
N ARG A 14 -13.80 2.32 -2.12
CA ARG A 14 -14.11 2.73 -3.49
C ARG A 14 -13.86 4.23 -3.70
N VAL A 15 -14.28 5.09 -2.78
CA VAL A 15 -14.00 6.53 -2.86
C VAL A 15 -12.50 6.79 -2.87
N ILE A 16 -11.74 6.12 -2.01
CA ILE A 16 -10.27 6.24 -1.99
C ILE A 16 -9.70 5.82 -3.35
N ALA A 17 -10.10 4.65 -3.87
CA ALA A 17 -9.62 4.16 -5.15
C ALA A 17 -9.98 5.12 -6.30
N ASP A 18 -11.20 5.64 -6.35
CA ASP A 18 -11.65 6.58 -7.39
C ASP A 18 -10.85 7.89 -7.37
N PHE A 19 -10.49 8.39 -6.20
CA PHE A 19 -9.64 9.58 -6.08
C PHE A 19 -8.19 9.31 -6.51
N LEU A 20 -7.64 8.14 -6.17
CA LEU A 20 -6.31 7.73 -6.64
C LEU A 20 -6.27 7.58 -8.16
N ASP A 21 -7.32 7.00 -8.74
CA ASP A 21 -7.50 6.87 -10.19
C ASP A 21 -7.50 8.23 -10.91
N MET A 22 -8.10 9.25 -10.28
CA MET A 22 -8.11 10.63 -10.77
C MET A 22 -6.82 11.41 -10.48
N GLY A 23 -5.83 10.80 -9.80
CA GLY A 23 -4.58 11.46 -9.41
C GLY A 23 -4.71 12.42 -8.23
N HIS A 24 -5.80 12.36 -7.46
CA HIS A 24 -6.06 13.22 -6.31
C HIS A 24 -5.43 12.68 -5.02
N VAL A 25 -4.12 12.40 -5.05
CA VAL A 25 -3.38 11.76 -3.94
C VAL A 25 -3.39 12.62 -2.67
N GLU A 26 -3.25 13.95 -2.79
CA GLU A 26 -3.23 14.88 -1.65
C GLU A 26 -4.48 14.75 -0.75
N ASN A 27 -5.65 14.55 -1.37
CA ASN A 27 -6.90 14.33 -0.63
C ASN A 27 -6.86 13.02 0.16
N ILE A 28 -6.26 11.98 -0.40
CA ILE A 28 -6.14 10.68 0.24
C ILE A 28 -5.07 10.69 1.34
N VAL A 29 -3.98 11.46 1.17
CA VAL A 29 -3.04 11.75 2.25
C VAL A 29 -3.77 12.35 3.44
N ALA A 30 -4.61 13.37 3.22
CA ALA A 30 -5.39 13.99 4.29
C ALA A 30 -6.32 12.97 4.99
N MET A 31 -6.98 12.10 4.21
CA MET A 31 -7.83 11.04 4.75
C MET A 31 -7.05 10.04 5.62
N PHE A 32 -5.89 9.55 5.16
CA PHE A 32 -5.06 8.58 5.89
C PHE A 32 -4.47 9.17 7.17
N ARG A 33 -4.08 10.46 7.14
CA ARG A 33 -3.62 11.18 8.34
C ARG A 33 -4.71 11.30 9.40
N HIS A 34 -5.94 11.54 8.98
CA HIS A 34 -7.06 11.70 9.91
C HIS A 34 -7.55 10.36 10.48
N GLU A 35 -7.53 9.31 9.66
CA GLU A 35 -8.15 8.03 9.99
C GLU A 35 -7.16 6.86 9.82
N PRO A 36 -6.39 6.54 10.87
CA PRO A 36 -5.35 5.51 10.82
C PRO A 36 -5.83 4.09 10.54
N ARG A 37 -7.14 3.80 10.55
CA ARG A 37 -7.63 2.47 10.14
C ARG A 37 -7.47 2.22 8.63
N TYR A 38 -7.33 3.28 7.81
CA TYR A 38 -7.23 3.14 6.35
C TYR A 38 -5.94 2.44 5.91
N TYR A 39 -4.85 2.52 6.70
CA TYR A 39 -3.64 1.74 6.46
C TYR A 39 -3.88 0.23 6.47
N ALA A 40 -4.88 -0.26 7.22
CA ALA A 40 -5.23 -1.68 7.21
C ALA A 40 -5.87 -2.12 5.87
N TRP A 41 -6.36 -1.17 5.06
CA TRP A 41 -6.99 -1.41 3.76
C TRP A 41 -6.01 -1.35 2.59
N THR A 42 -4.74 -1.03 2.82
CA THR A 42 -3.72 -0.93 1.75
C THR A 42 -3.70 -2.17 0.86
N GLY A 43 -3.72 -3.38 1.45
CA GLY A 43 -3.75 -4.60 0.67
C GLY A 43 -5.01 -4.78 -0.18
N ASP A 44 -6.16 -4.31 0.28
CA ASP A 44 -7.41 -4.36 -0.49
C ASP A 44 -7.41 -3.33 -1.63
N LEU A 45 -6.84 -2.13 -1.40
CA LEU A 45 -6.73 -1.08 -2.41
C LEU A 45 -5.75 -1.47 -3.53
N LEU A 46 -4.67 -2.19 -3.20
CA LEU A 46 -3.73 -2.72 -4.19
C LEU A 46 -4.33 -3.83 -5.07
N ARG A 47 -5.45 -4.44 -4.66
CA ARG A 47 -6.19 -5.41 -5.49
C ARG A 47 -7.09 -4.75 -6.54
N ASP A 48 -7.17 -3.42 -6.57
CA ASP A 48 -7.91 -2.72 -7.62
C ASP A 48 -7.28 -3.02 -9.00
N GLU A 49 -8.14 -3.33 -9.98
CA GLU A 49 -7.72 -3.72 -11.33
C GLU A 49 -7.05 -2.55 -12.08
N ARG A 50 -7.42 -1.32 -11.74
CA ARG A 50 -6.91 -0.11 -12.38
C ARG A 50 -5.46 0.13 -11.98
N PHE A 51 -4.58 0.18 -12.97
CA PHE A 51 -3.16 0.46 -12.78
C PHE A 51 -2.91 1.81 -12.09
N SER A 52 -3.68 2.83 -12.47
CA SER A 52 -3.67 4.19 -11.87
C SER A 52 -3.90 4.16 -10.36
N VAL A 53 -4.80 3.31 -9.85
CA VAL A 53 -5.05 3.18 -8.41
C VAL A 53 -3.81 2.62 -7.70
N ARG A 54 -3.20 1.57 -8.24
CA ARG A 54 -2.00 0.97 -7.65
C ARG A 54 -0.80 1.92 -7.68
N LEU A 55 -0.60 2.63 -8.80
CA LEU A 55 0.40 3.69 -8.89
C LEU A 55 0.12 4.80 -7.87
N GLY A 56 -1.14 5.23 -7.74
CA GLY A 56 -1.57 6.22 -6.75
C GLY A 56 -1.30 5.77 -5.31
N MET A 57 -1.41 4.46 -5.00
CA MET A 57 -1.02 3.92 -3.70
C MET A 57 0.47 4.06 -3.42
N SER A 58 1.34 3.86 -4.43
CA SER A 58 2.79 4.08 -4.27
C SER A 58 3.09 5.55 -3.97
N VAL A 59 2.55 6.47 -4.76
CA VAL A 59 2.72 7.92 -4.56
C VAL A 59 2.17 8.35 -3.18
N LEU A 60 1.01 7.84 -2.79
CA LEU A 60 0.42 8.08 -1.47
C LEU A 60 1.38 7.72 -0.33
N PHE A 61 2.04 6.56 -0.41
CA PHE A 61 2.94 6.11 0.65
C PHE A 61 4.27 6.89 0.64
N GLU A 62 4.74 7.34 -0.51
CA GLU A 62 5.89 8.25 -0.61
C GLU A 62 5.58 9.57 0.10
N GLU A 63 4.45 10.21 -0.22
CA GLU A 63 4.02 11.47 0.41
C GLU A 63 3.77 11.33 1.92
N LEU A 64 3.13 10.23 2.35
CA LEU A 64 2.90 9.95 3.78
C LEU A 64 4.21 9.76 4.55
N ARG A 65 5.22 9.17 3.93
CA ARG A 65 6.56 8.99 4.51
C ARG A 65 7.34 10.29 4.56
N GLU A 66 7.37 11.07 3.49
CA GLU A 66 8.08 12.35 3.44
C GLU A 66 7.55 13.35 4.48
N SER A 67 6.26 13.28 4.76
CA SER A 67 5.63 14.04 5.84
C SER A 67 5.86 13.48 7.25
N HIS A 68 6.70 12.44 7.39
CA HIS A 68 7.06 11.79 8.65
C HIS A 68 5.85 11.34 9.48
N THR A 69 4.87 10.73 8.81
CA THR A 69 3.67 10.24 9.51
C THR A 69 3.96 8.94 10.27
N ASP A 70 3.83 8.94 11.60
CA ASP A 70 4.09 7.80 12.51
C ASP A 70 3.16 6.57 12.33
N HIS A 71 2.36 6.54 11.26
CA HIS A 71 1.32 5.53 11.05
C HIS A 71 1.53 4.69 9.80
N VAL A 72 2.51 5.00 8.94
CA VAL A 72 2.78 4.22 7.71
C VAL A 72 3.03 2.73 8.00
N GLU A 73 3.66 2.41 9.13
CA GLU A 73 3.88 1.02 9.56
C GLU A 73 2.60 0.23 9.84
N ARG A 74 1.46 0.91 10.08
CA ARG A 74 0.16 0.24 10.30
C ARG A 74 -0.31 -0.51 9.06
N ALA A 75 0.26 -0.23 7.89
CA ALA A 75 -0.03 -0.95 6.66
C ALA A 75 0.70 -2.30 6.57
N ILE A 76 1.77 -2.51 7.33
CA ILE A 76 2.60 -3.72 7.26
C ILE A 76 1.77 -5.01 7.38
N PRO A 77 0.86 -5.18 8.35
CA PRO A 77 0.07 -6.41 8.45
C PRO A 77 -0.83 -6.66 7.23
N SER A 78 -1.28 -5.62 6.54
CA SER A 78 -2.09 -5.72 5.32
C SER A 78 -1.22 -6.13 4.13
N LEU A 79 -0.04 -5.51 4.01
CA LEU A 79 0.94 -5.78 2.95
C LEU A 79 1.56 -7.18 3.06
N VAL A 80 1.88 -7.64 4.27
CA VAL A 80 2.45 -8.97 4.49
C VAL A 80 1.51 -10.06 3.98
N LYS A 81 0.19 -9.90 4.12
CA LYS A 81 -0.78 -10.85 3.55
C LYS A 81 -0.75 -10.91 2.03
N LEU A 82 -0.36 -9.82 1.37
CA LEU A 82 -0.22 -9.79 -0.09
C LEU A 82 1.06 -10.47 -0.57
N LEU A 83 2.07 -10.66 0.28
CA LEU A 83 3.29 -11.39 -0.09
C LEU A 83 3.03 -12.88 -0.36
N ASP A 84 1.90 -13.42 0.11
CA ASP A 84 1.46 -14.78 -0.19
C ASP A 84 0.38 -14.83 -1.29
N ALA A 85 0.11 -13.72 -1.99
CA ALA A 85 -0.88 -13.68 -3.07
C ALA A 85 -0.45 -14.59 -4.24
N GLU A 86 -1.43 -15.21 -4.90
CA GLU A 86 -1.18 -16.05 -6.09
C GLU A 86 -0.58 -15.20 -7.22
N GLU A 87 -1.08 -13.98 -7.40
CA GLU A 87 -0.68 -13.05 -8.43
C GLU A 87 0.69 -12.42 -8.11
N PRO A 88 1.73 -12.66 -8.95
CA PRO A 88 3.05 -12.06 -8.73
C PRO A 88 3.04 -10.53 -8.78
N LEU A 89 2.07 -9.94 -9.49
CA LEU A 89 1.87 -8.50 -9.52
C LEU A 89 1.60 -7.97 -8.10
N LEU A 90 0.64 -8.55 -7.38
CA LEU A 90 0.26 -8.08 -6.04
C LEU A 90 1.39 -8.28 -5.02
N ARG A 91 2.16 -9.36 -5.14
CA ARG A 91 3.36 -9.56 -4.32
C ARG A 91 4.38 -8.45 -4.58
N GLY A 92 4.65 -8.13 -5.85
CA GLY A 92 5.56 -7.04 -6.25
C GLY A 92 5.11 -5.67 -5.74
N GLU A 93 3.82 -5.34 -5.86
CA GLU A 93 3.24 -4.10 -5.31
C GLU A 93 3.41 -4.04 -3.78
N ALA A 94 3.19 -5.16 -3.08
CA ALA A 94 3.39 -5.22 -1.64
C ALA A 94 4.85 -5.02 -1.24
N VAL A 95 5.80 -5.64 -1.96
CA VAL A 95 7.25 -5.42 -1.78
C VAL A 95 7.59 -3.94 -1.99
N SER A 96 7.06 -3.32 -3.04
CA SER A 96 7.28 -1.90 -3.35
C SER A 96 6.83 -1.00 -2.20
N ILE A 97 5.59 -1.13 -1.73
CA ILE A 97 5.08 -0.31 -0.61
C ILE A 97 5.84 -0.58 0.69
N LEU A 98 6.21 -1.84 0.99
CA LEU A 98 7.06 -2.16 2.15
C LEU A 98 8.43 -1.48 2.04
N GLY A 99 9.01 -1.45 0.84
CA GLY A 99 10.22 -0.70 0.53
C GLY A 99 10.06 0.80 0.76
N ILE A 100 8.93 1.37 0.32
CA ILE A 100 8.60 2.77 0.59
C ILE A 100 8.53 3.02 2.09
N ILE A 101 7.78 2.21 2.85
CA ILE A 101 7.70 2.31 4.33
C ILE A 101 9.11 2.29 4.94
N GLY A 102 9.96 1.36 4.52
CA GLY A 102 11.41 1.41 4.77
C GLY A 102 11.86 1.27 6.22
N SER A 103 10.98 0.93 7.15
CA SER A 103 11.40 0.57 8.51
C SER A 103 12.08 -0.80 8.53
N ASP A 104 12.91 -1.07 9.55
CA ASP A 104 13.62 -2.35 9.68
C ASP A 104 12.68 -3.54 9.59
N LYS A 105 11.48 -3.41 10.18
CA LYS A 105 10.42 -4.42 10.11
C LYS A 105 9.92 -4.62 8.69
N ALA A 106 9.66 -3.54 7.94
CA ALA A 106 9.19 -3.63 6.56
C ALA A 106 10.28 -4.23 5.65
N LEU A 107 11.53 -3.78 5.79
CA LEU A 107 12.66 -4.29 5.03
C LEU A 107 12.99 -5.75 5.34
N ALA A 108 12.73 -6.23 6.57
CA ALA A 108 12.85 -7.65 6.88
C ALA A 108 11.90 -8.51 6.03
N TYR A 109 10.67 -8.05 5.79
CA TYR A 109 9.72 -8.75 4.91
C TYR A 109 10.14 -8.66 3.43
N VAL A 110 10.67 -7.52 2.98
CA VAL A 110 11.22 -7.39 1.62
C VAL A 110 12.33 -8.42 1.38
N ARG A 111 13.28 -8.55 2.32
CA ARG A 111 14.39 -9.52 2.20
C ARG A 111 13.91 -10.98 2.15
N GLN A 112 12.78 -11.30 2.79
CA GLN A 112 12.20 -12.66 2.72
C GLN A 112 11.70 -13.04 1.32
N GLN A 113 11.46 -12.06 0.45
CA GLN A 113 10.98 -12.29 -0.92
C GLN A 113 12.11 -12.45 -1.96
N HIS A 114 13.38 -12.50 -1.53
CA HIS A 114 14.53 -12.63 -2.43
C HIS A 114 14.46 -13.86 -3.34
N ASP A 115 13.87 -14.96 -2.85
CA ASP A 115 13.73 -16.22 -3.59
C ASP A 115 12.31 -16.42 -4.14
N ASP A 116 11.52 -15.34 -4.32
CA ASP A 116 10.17 -15.43 -4.90
C ASP A 116 10.22 -16.18 -6.24
N PRO A 117 9.25 -17.07 -6.54
CA PRO A 117 9.24 -17.83 -7.79
C PRO A 117 9.20 -16.93 -9.04
N SER A 118 8.60 -15.74 -8.94
CA SER A 118 8.52 -14.77 -10.02
C SER A 118 9.82 -13.96 -10.15
N PRO A 119 10.50 -14.00 -11.31
CA PRO A 119 11.65 -13.13 -11.58
C PRO A 119 11.34 -11.64 -11.40
N ARG A 120 10.11 -11.23 -11.74
CA ARG A 120 9.68 -9.83 -11.57
C ARG A 120 9.62 -9.40 -10.11
N VAL A 121 9.20 -10.29 -9.21
CA VAL A 121 9.16 -9.95 -7.78
C VAL A 121 10.58 -9.84 -7.23
N ARG A 122 11.48 -10.77 -7.63
CA ARG A 122 12.90 -10.69 -7.25
C ARG A 122 13.56 -9.40 -7.73
N GLU A 123 13.27 -8.96 -8.95
CA GLU A 123 13.76 -7.68 -9.49
C GLU A 123 13.29 -6.47 -8.65
N VAL A 124 12.03 -6.47 -8.20
CA VAL A 124 11.52 -5.43 -7.29
C VAL A 124 12.21 -5.49 -5.93
N VAL A 125 12.47 -6.68 -5.38
CA VAL A 125 13.21 -6.85 -4.12
C VAL A 125 14.61 -6.27 -4.24
N GLU A 126 15.33 -6.60 -5.31
CA GLU A 126 16.68 -6.09 -5.57
C GLU A 126 16.67 -4.56 -5.69
N LEU A 127 15.73 -3.99 -6.45
CA LEU A 127 15.61 -2.55 -6.63
C LEU A 127 15.36 -1.83 -5.29
N VAL A 128 14.41 -2.32 -4.49
CA VAL A 128 14.09 -1.75 -3.18
C VAL A 128 15.30 -1.78 -2.23
N LEU A 129 16.04 -2.88 -2.21
CA LEU A 129 17.20 -3.04 -1.32
C LEU A 129 18.43 -2.27 -1.80
N GLN A 130 18.56 -1.97 -3.10
CA GLN A 130 19.62 -1.11 -3.63
C GLN A 130 19.40 0.36 -3.28
N GLU A 131 18.16 0.83 -3.30
CA GLU A 131 17.83 2.22 -2.95
C GLU A 131 17.95 2.52 -1.44
N LYS A 132 17.91 1.49 -0.59
CA LYS A 132 17.90 1.60 0.88
C LYS A 132 18.83 0.59 1.56
N PRO A 133 20.14 0.86 1.64
CA PRO A 133 21.11 -0.03 2.28
C PRO A 133 20.92 -0.16 3.79
#